data_AF-A0A7S2LB25-F1
#
_entry.id   AF-A0A7S2LB25-F1
#
_cell.length_a   1.000
_cell.length_b   1.000
_cell.length_c   1.000
_cell.angle_alpha   90.00
_cell.angle_beta   90.00
_cell.angle_gamma   90.00
#
_symmetry.space_group_name_H-M   'P 1'
#
loop_
_entity.id
_entity.type
_entity.pdbx_description
1 polymer ?
#
loop_
_entity_poly.entity_id
_entity_poly.type
_entity_poly.pdbx_seq_one_letter_code
_entity_poly.pdbx_strand_id
1 'polypeptide(L)'
;GGDRGVCAPGRTGMACAACLPGMVEALDGRCEECKASSVAPLVAGLLGALVALWAVYHFIATHSRSTGNLSLILVTALFGLVVTTLQHLGVFSTLEIPWVEPVRSIL
;
A
#
# COMPACT_ATOMS: atom_id res chain seq x y z
N GLY A 1 24.19 -6.66 -13.18
CA GLY A 1 24.99 -5.70 -13.96
C GLY A 1 25.01 -6.15 -15.41
N GLY A 2 24.92 -5.21 -16.35
CA GLY A 2 25.10 -5.46 -17.79
C GLY A 2 26.51 -5.10 -18.26
N ASP A 3 26.75 -5.17 -19.57
CA ASP A 3 28.02 -4.75 -20.18
C ASP A 3 28.36 -3.28 -19.89
N ARG A 4 29.63 -2.90 -20.08
CA ARG A 4 30.11 -1.54 -19.79
C ARG A 4 29.29 -0.48 -20.54
N GLY A 5 28.62 0.38 -19.77
CA GLY A 5 27.76 1.45 -20.30
C GLY A 5 26.34 1.02 -20.67
N VAL A 6 25.98 -0.25 -20.49
CA VAL A 6 24.65 -0.78 -20.81
C VAL A 6 24.04 -1.44 -19.57
N CYS A 7 22.81 -1.07 -19.25
CA CYS A 7 22.08 -1.68 -18.15
C CYS A 7 21.65 -3.11 -18.49
N ALA A 8 21.54 -3.94 -17.46
CA ALA A 8 20.97 -5.27 -17.61
C ALA A 8 19.53 -5.18 -18.16
N PRO A 9 19.03 -6.20 -18.87
CA PRO A 9 17.68 -6.20 -19.42
C PRO A 9 16.65 -5.83 -18.35
N GLY A 10 15.74 -4.90 -18.67
CA GLY A 10 14.73 -4.43 -17.71
C GLY A 10 15.15 -3.25 -16.84
N ARG A 11 16.41 -2.78 -16.89
CA ARG A 11 16.91 -1.69 -16.03
C ARG A 11 17.28 -0.41 -16.79
N THR A 12 17.16 0.70 -16.09
CA THR A 12 17.45 2.06 -16.55
C THR A 12 17.92 2.95 -15.39
N GLY A 13 18.23 4.22 -15.67
CA GLY A 13 18.64 5.22 -14.68
C GLY A 13 20.13 5.21 -14.34
N MET A 14 20.52 6.15 -13.46
CA MET A 14 21.90 6.29 -12.99
C MET A 14 22.31 5.00 -12.26
N ALA A 15 23.47 4.43 -12.65
CA ALA A 15 23.95 3.14 -12.16
C ALA A 15 23.00 1.95 -12.36
N CYS A 16 22.02 2.03 -13.28
CA CYS A 16 21.03 0.98 -13.54
C CYS A 16 20.17 0.62 -12.32
N ALA A 17 19.97 1.58 -11.41
CA ALA A 17 19.26 1.38 -10.15
C ALA A 17 17.73 1.34 -10.30
N ALA A 18 17.17 1.68 -11.46
CA ALA A 18 15.72 1.68 -11.68
C ALA A 18 15.31 0.58 -12.65
N CYS A 19 14.10 0.02 -12.46
CA CYS A 19 13.45 -0.77 -13.49
C CYS A 19 12.85 0.13 -14.59
N LEU A 20 12.67 -0.42 -15.78
CA LEU A 20 11.93 0.24 -16.86
C LEU A 20 10.51 0.60 -16.41
N PRO A 21 9.91 1.67 -16.97
CA PRO A 21 8.52 2.02 -16.67
C PRO A 21 7.58 0.84 -16.94
N GLY A 22 6.71 0.53 -15.98
CA GLY A 22 5.80 -0.64 -16.05
C GLY A 22 6.40 -1.94 -15.49
N MET A 23 7.64 -1.90 -15.00
CA MET A 23 8.28 -3.00 -14.27
C MET A 23 8.61 -2.58 -12.84
N VAL A 24 8.56 -3.54 -11.93
CA VAL A 24 8.92 -3.41 -10.51
C VAL A 24 10.03 -4.39 -10.17
N GLU A 25 10.83 -4.07 -9.16
CA GLU A 25 11.81 -5.01 -8.64
C GLU A 25 11.10 -6.16 -7.92
N ALA A 26 11.31 -7.38 -8.41
CA ALA A 26 10.93 -8.61 -7.75
C ALA A 26 11.94 -8.97 -6.64
N LEU A 27 11.55 -9.88 -5.75
CA LEU A 27 12.39 -10.35 -4.62
C LEU A 27 13.79 -10.81 -5.07
N ASP A 28 13.90 -11.42 -6.25
CA ASP A 28 15.17 -11.91 -6.79
C ASP A 28 16.09 -10.80 -7.32
N GLY A 29 15.73 -9.53 -7.11
CA GLY A 29 16.41 -8.38 -7.68
C GLY A 29 16.25 -8.28 -9.20
N ARG A 30 15.33 -9.03 -9.82
CA ARG A 30 14.99 -8.92 -11.25
C ARG A 30 13.86 -7.91 -11.44
N CYS A 31 13.82 -7.24 -12.59
CA CYS A 31 12.67 -6.40 -12.94
C CYS A 31 11.58 -7.30 -13.55
N GLU A 32 10.40 -7.30 -12.95
CA GLU A 32 9.22 -8.04 -13.41
C GLU A 32 8.09 -7.06 -13.74
N GLU A 33 7.18 -7.45 -14.64
CA GLU A 33 6.04 -6.61 -14.99
C GLU A 33 5.12 -6.40 -13.80
N CYS A 34 4.55 -5.18 -13.68
CA CYS A 34 3.55 -4.87 -12.67
C CYS A 34 2.36 -5.83 -12.76
N LYS A 35 2.29 -6.81 -11.86
CA LYS A 35 1.17 -7.75 -11.78
C LYS A 35 -0.09 -7.00 -11.32
N ALA A 36 -1.22 -7.19 -11.99
CA ALA A 36 -2.50 -6.54 -11.65
C ALA A 36 -2.95 -6.76 -10.19
N SER A 37 -2.44 -7.82 -9.54
CA SER A 37 -2.58 -8.08 -8.10
C SER A 37 -2.12 -6.91 -7.21
N SER A 38 -1.16 -6.10 -7.64
CA SER A 38 -0.67 -4.95 -6.86
C SER A 38 -1.65 -3.77 -6.89
N VAL A 39 -2.56 -3.73 -7.87
CA VAL A 39 -3.56 -2.65 -8.04
C VAL A 39 -4.92 -3.05 -7.45
N ALA A 40 -5.20 -4.36 -7.37
CA ALA A 40 -6.43 -4.90 -6.79
C ALA A 40 -6.76 -4.38 -5.37
N PRO A 41 -5.83 -4.35 -4.38
CA PRO A 41 -6.14 -3.82 -3.06
C PRO A 41 -6.43 -2.31 -3.08
N LEU A 42 -5.79 -1.55 -3.97
CA LEU A 42 -6.06 -0.12 -4.15
C LEU A 42 -7.48 0.10 -4.70
N VAL A 43 -7.86 -0.64 -5.74
CA VAL A 43 -9.19 -0.55 -6.36
C VAL A 43 -10.28 -1.00 -5.38
N ALA A 44 -10.05 -2.09 -4.65
CA ALA A 44 -10.96 -2.57 -3.61
C ALA A 44 -11.12 -1.53 -2.49
N GLY A 45 -10.03 -0.87 -2.07
CA GLY A 45 -10.07 0.21 -1.09
C GLY A 45 -10.89 1.41 -1.56
N LEU A 46 -10.71 1.84 -2.82
CA LEU A 46 -11.48 2.94 -3.42
C LEU A 46 -12.98 2.63 -3.50
N LEU A 47 -13.34 1.42 -3.93
CA LEU A 47 -14.74 0.98 -3.97
C LEU A 47 -15.35 0.91 -2.56
N GLY A 48 -14.59 0.38 -1.59
CA GLY A 48 -15.01 0.34 -0.18
C GLY A 48 -15.25 1.74 0.40
N ALA A 49 -14.38 2.70 0.10
CA ALA A 49 -14.52 4.08 0.54
C ALA A 49 -15.79 4.75 -0.03
N LEU A 50 -16.10 4.52 -1.31
CA LEU A 50 -17.32 5.03 -1.95
C LEU A 50 -18.59 4.48 -1.30
N VAL A 51 -18.63 3.17 -1.03
CA VAL A 51 -19.75 2.53 -0.34
C VAL A 51 -19.92 3.06 1.09
N ALA A 52 -18.81 3.24 1.81
CA ALA A 52 -18.84 3.80 3.17
C ALA A 52 -19.37 5.24 3.18
N LEU A 53 -18.93 6.09 2.25
CA LEU A 53 -19.43 7.46 2.12
C LEU A 53 -20.92 7.49 1.79
N TRP A 54 -21.37 6.62 0.88
CA TRP A 54 -22.78 6.48 0.53
C TRP A 54 -23.62 6.07 1.76
N ALA A 55 -23.16 5.07 2.51
CA ALA A 55 -23.83 4.60 3.72
C ALA A 55 -23.91 5.69 4.80
N VAL A 56 -22.80 6.42 5.03
CA VAL A 56 -22.75 7.53 5.99
C VAL A 56 -23.69 8.66 5.57
N TYR A 57 -23.70 9.03 4.29
CA TYR A 57 -24.63 10.04 3.76
C TYR A 57 -26.08 9.65 4.00
N HIS A 58 -26.47 8.42 3.66
CA HIS A 58 -27.83 7.93 3.89
C HIS A 58 -28.18 7.86 5.38
N PHE A 59 -27.25 7.43 6.22
CA PHE A 59 -27.45 7.37 7.66
C PHE A 59 -27.67 8.76 8.26
N ILE A 60 -26.86 9.75 7.89
CA ILE A 60 -26.99 11.14 8.36
C ILE A 60 -28.26 11.80 7.80
N ALA A 61 -28.60 11.53 6.54
CA ALA A 61 -29.79 12.11 5.90
C ALA A 61 -31.11 11.55 6.49
N THR A 62 -31.10 10.30 6.97
CA THR A 62 -32.29 9.62 7.51
C THR A 62 -32.43 9.76 9.03
N HIS A 63 -31.32 9.89 9.77
CA HIS A 63 -31.34 10.08 11.22
C HIS A 63 -31.08 11.55 11.59
N SER A 64 -32.16 12.25 12.00
CA SER A 64 -32.12 13.64 12.48
C SER A 64 -31.13 13.83 13.65
N ARG A 65 -30.65 15.08 13.81
CA ARG A 65 -29.63 15.60 14.75
C ARG A 65 -29.92 15.40 16.26
N SER A 66 -30.29 14.20 16.68
CA SER A 66 -30.50 13.89 18.09
C SER A 66 -29.16 13.74 18.80
N THR A 67 -29.06 14.41 19.93
CA THR A 67 -27.90 14.69 20.78
C THR A 67 -27.23 13.45 21.43
N GLY A 68 -27.24 12.29 20.77
CA GLY A 68 -26.73 11.01 21.29
C GLY A 68 -25.67 10.30 20.43
N ASN A 69 -25.26 10.85 19.28
CA ASN A 69 -24.42 10.12 18.33
C ASN A 69 -22.90 10.16 18.64
N LEU A 70 -22.46 10.76 19.75
CA LEU A 70 -21.03 10.82 20.10
C LEU A 70 -20.44 9.42 20.28
N SER A 71 -21.19 8.51 20.94
CA SER A 71 -20.77 7.12 21.12
C SER A 71 -20.68 6.38 19.80
N LEU A 72 -21.59 6.62 18.86
CA LEU A 72 -21.56 6.00 17.53
C LEU A 72 -20.36 6.50 16.70
N ILE A 73 -20.07 7.81 16.75
CA ILE A 73 -18.92 8.42 16.09
C ILE A 73 -17.61 7.87 16.68
N LEU A 74 -17.52 7.74 18.01
CA LEU A 74 -16.36 7.17 18.68
C LEU A 74 -16.17 5.69 18.30
N VAL A 75 -17.22 4.88 18.32
CA VAL A 75 -17.13 3.46 17.95
C VAL A 75 -16.71 3.30 16.48
N THR A 76 -17.26 4.10 15.57
CA THR A 76 -16.86 4.05 14.15
C THR A 76 -15.43 4.54 13.94
N ALA A 77 -14.99 5.59 14.63
CA ALA A 77 -13.60 6.06 14.57
C ALA A 77 -12.61 5.01 15.13
N LEU A 78 -12.93 4.38 16.27
CA LEU A 78 -12.12 3.33 16.87
C LEU A 78 -12.02 2.10 15.97
N PHE A 79 -13.15 1.69 15.36
CA PHE A 79 -13.15 0.60 14.39
C PHE A 79 -12.28 0.93 13.17
N GLY A 80 -12.38 2.14 12.63
CA GLY A 80 -11.54 2.61 11.55
C GLY A 80 -10.04 2.57 11.92
N LEU A 81 -9.69 2.95 13.15
CA LEU A 81 -8.31 2.90 13.64
C LEU A 81 -7.76 1.47 13.75
N VAL A 82 -8.57 0.51 14.20
CA VAL A 82 -8.17 -0.91 14.24
C VAL A 82 -7.93 -1.43 12.82
N VAL A 83 -8.82 -1.11 11.89
CA VAL A 83 -8.69 -1.53 10.49
C VAL A 83 -7.44 -0.92 9.85
N THR A 84 -7.17 0.37 10.06
CA THR A 84 -5.98 1.03 9.48
C THR A 84 -4.69 0.51 10.08
N THR A 85 -4.65 0.22 11.38
CA THR A 85 -3.45 -0.36 12.00
C THR A 85 -3.15 -1.76 11.44
N LEU A 86 -4.17 -2.59 11.22
CA LEU A 86 -4.00 -3.89 10.54
C LEU A 86 -3.53 -3.74 9.08
N GLN A 87 -4.06 -2.75 8.35
CA GLN A 87 -3.57 -2.46 6.99
C GLN A 87 -2.09 -2.03 6.99
N HIS A 88 -1.66 -1.20 7.95
CA HIS A 88 -0.26 -0.82 8.08
C HIS A 88 0.63 -2.02 8.39
N LEU A 89 0.23 -2.90 9.32
CA LEU A 89 0.96 -4.14 9.60
C LEU A 89 1.07 -5.02 8.35
N GLY A 90 0.01 -5.09 7.54
CA GLY A 90 0.04 -5.77 6.24
C GLY A 90 1.10 -5.18 5.30
N VAL A 91 1.20 -3.86 5.20
CA VAL A 91 2.24 -3.19 4.40
C VAL A 91 3.63 -3.48 4.95
N PHE A 92 3.82 -3.41 6.27
CA PHE A 92 5.12 -3.75 6.88
C PHE A 92 5.52 -5.21 6.63
N SER A 93 4.56 -6.14 6.56
CA SER A 93 4.87 -7.55 6.22
C SER A 93 5.39 -7.74 4.79
N THR A 94 5.12 -6.80 3.89
CA THR A 94 5.63 -6.82 2.51
C THR A 94 6.98 -6.10 2.36
N LEU A 95 7.45 -5.46 3.42
CA LEU A 95 8.65 -4.64 3.42
C LEU A 95 9.86 -5.50 3.80
N GLU A 96 10.43 -6.21 2.82
CA GLU A 96 11.74 -6.84 3.00
C GLU A 96 12.84 -5.79 2.79
N ILE A 97 13.57 -5.47 3.86
CA ILE A 97 14.71 -4.56 3.81
C ILE A 97 15.94 -5.35 3.34
N PRO A 98 16.48 -5.10 2.13
CA PRO A 98 17.76 -5.68 1.73
C PRO A 98 18.88 -5.00 2.53
N TRP A 99 19.24 -5.60 3.66
CA TRP A 99 20.32 -5.10 4.51
C TRP A 99 21.66 -5.21 3.77
N VAL A 100 22.25 -4.07 3.41
CA VAL A 100 23.63 -3.99 2.92
C VAL A 100 24.61 -4.10 4.10
N GLU A 101 25.79 -4.72 3.90
CA GLU A 101 26.82 -4.73 4.95
C GLU A 101 27.24 -3.28 5.32
N PRO A 102 27.50 -2.95 6.61
CA PRO A 102 27.79 -3.83 7.75
C PRO A 102 26.65 -4.04 8.75
N VAL A 103 25.46 -3.49 8.52
CA VAL A 103 24.33 -3.65 9.48
C VAL A 103 23.84 -5.10 9.58
N ARG A 104 24.15 -5.94 8.59
CA ARG A 104 23.95 -7.40 8.61
C ARG A 104 24.90 -8.16 9.56
N SER A 105 26.06 -7.59 9.93
CA SER A 105 27.05 -8.28 10.77
C SER A 105 26.91 -8.02 12.27
N ILE A 106 25.96 -7.17 12.66
CA ILE A 106 25.72 -6.74 14.06
C ILE A 106 24.31 -7.09 14.56
N LEU A 107 23.45 -7.63 13.70
CA LEU A 107 22.17 -8.29 14.02
C LEU A 107 22.31 -9.79 13.75
#